data_AF-A0A9E7MC16-F1
#
_entry.id   AF-A0A9E7MC16-F1
#
_cell.length_a   1.000
_cell.length_b   1.000
_cell.length_c   1.000
_cell.angle_alpha   90.00
_cell.angle_beta   90.00
_cell.angle_gamma   90.00
#
_symmetry.space_group_name_H-M   'P 1'
#
loop_
_entity.id
_entity.type
_entity.pdbx_description
1 polymer ?
#
loop_
_entity_poly.entity_id
_entity_poly.type
_entity_poly.pdbx_seq_one_letter_code
_entity_poly.pdbx_strand_id
1 'polypeptide(L)'
;MKKLGSILIILLLSLSFVHAEAVDYYKEEFTLKIKMLQNGDAQITVITSILGPQDRINEEIASILNQTNMSKEEAIAKFEKEQLDNYIASLANAGIRTKNQTFELVSIKEDNFTVVFTAYAENFAKYYSYDDYWEIIVDPTRGYATMPIPDTGLPQKIELHNMFIIELPEGAELVEYPQAYTQEFNQSKFYVRSKVEGNKIIVASDLYLEENLSPSGFRALFANYNAFYIRYKTPYKGEETYQPVKTEQYIRAEIKEDGTTNLLVRETYLEPKDQIELMKQQINLLGVQNVTNMILQNYLQGMIMQGIQVEDANATILGMEKEGPLTIEANYVLKNFTKMINGTYEYSFDPTLLNPSQLGYRAQNEINQSLKIEFILPPTATIVEVPKNMSKEINGNKYTLITTIEKNKIVITANVFVRYGAPFEDIQALLGNVTRAYIRYTMPENSGGINLTTTQIAGIAGALVLIGIALFILKKK
;
A
#
# COMPACT_ATOMS: atom_id res chain seq x y z
N MET A 1 12.07 5.00 -13.33
CA MET A 1 10.95 4.17 -12.84
C MET A 1 11.46 3.24 -11.74
N LYS A 2 11.26 3.60 -10.47
CA LYS A 2 11.52 2.74 -9.29
C LYS A 2 10.32 2.87 -8.37
N LYS A 3 9.79 1.71 -7.95
CA LYS A 3 8.47 1.49 -7.36
C LYS A 3 8.36 2.04 -5.95
N LEU A 4 7.14 2.37 -5.54
CA LEU A 4 6.81 2.57 -4.13
C LEU A 4 5.32 2.37 -3.84
N GLY A 5 5.05 1.50 -2.86
CA GLY A 5 3.78 1.39 -2.16
C GLY A 5 3.10 0.04 -2.33
N SER A 6 3.19 -0.78 -1.27
CA SER A 6 2.31 -1.91 -0.98
C SER A 6 2.59 -3.21 -1.73
N ILE A 7 3.51 -3.93 -1.10
CA ILE A 7 3.98 -5.29 -1.34
C ILE A 7 2.80 -6.27 -1.18
N LEU A 8 2.28 -6.78 -2.29
CA LEU A 8 2.03 -8.20 -2.40
C LEU A 8 3.20 -8.74 -3.21
N ILE A 9 4.03 -9.59 -2.60
CA ILE A 9 5.08 -10.30 -3.34
C ILE A 9 4.36 -11.33 -4.20
N ILE A 10 3.85 -10.87 -5.35
CA ILE A 10 3.50 -11.76 -6.44
C ILE A 10 4.86 -12.29 -6.92
N LEU A 11 5.23 -13.48 -6.47
CA LEU A 11 6.22 -14.29 -7.20
C LEU A 11 5.57 -14.67 -8.53
N LEU A 12 5.47 -13.69 -9.45
CA LEU A 12 5.26 -13.85 -10.89
C LEU A 12 6.49 -14.56 -11.47
N LEU A 13 6.70 -15.79 -10.99
CA LEU A 13 7.57 -16.80 -11.56
C LEU A 13 6.75 -17.76 -12.44
N SER A 14 5.46 -17.50 -12.61
CA SER A 14 4.72 -18.04 -13.75
C SER A 14 5.28 -17.34 -14.98
N LEU A 15 5.84 -18.12 -15.91
CA LEU A 15 6.11 -17.68 -17.28
C LEU A 15 4.95 -16.82 -17.76
N SER A 16 5.26 -15.68 -18.38
CA SER A 16 4.31 -14.69 -18.85
C SER A 16 3.42 -15.24 -19.98
N PHE A 17 2.53 -16.20 -19.69
CA PHE A 17 1.43 -16.62 -20.57
C PHE A 17 0.29 -15.61 -20.48
N VAL A 18 0.61 -14.35 -20.77
CA VAL A 18 -0.42 -13.34 -20.98
C VAL A 18 -0.17 -12.83 -22.38
N HIS A 19 -0.62 -13.58 -23.39
CA HIS A 19 -1.11 -13.05 -24.65
C HIS A 19 -1.92 -14.13 -25.41
N ALA A 20 -3.20 -13.81 -25.59
CA ALA A 20 -4.12 -14.28 -26.64
C ALA A 20 -4.68 -15.71 -26.61
N GLU A 21 -6.01 -15.77 -26.70
CA GLU A 21 -6.92 -16.91 -26.98
C GLU A 21 -7.23 -17.90 -25.85
N ALA A 22 -8.54 -18.04 -25.60
CA ALA A 22 -9.17 -18.84 -24.57
C ALA A 22 -8.61 -20.26 -24.55
N VAL A 23 -7.87 -20.56 -23.48
CA VAL A 23 -7.41 -21.90 -23.17
C VAL A 23 -8.44 -22.51 -22.24
N ASP A 24 -9.00 -23.67 -22.59
CA ASP A 24 -10.07 -24.28 -21.79
C ASP A 24 -9.59 -24.72 -20.39
N TYR A 25 -8.30 -25.05 -20.21
CA TYR A 25 -7.79 -25.58 -18.95
C TYR A 25 -6.26 -25.46 -18.76
N TYR A 26 -5.83 -24.71 -17.75
CA TYR A 26 -4.44 -24.58 -17.33
C TYR A 26 -4.12 -25.46 -16.12
N LYS A 27 -3.02 -26.22 -16.15
CA LYS A 27 -2.57 -27.05 -15.03
C LYS A 27 -1.08 -26.85 -14.75
N GLU A 28 -0.72 -26.55 -13.49
CA GLU A 28 0.65 -26.31 -13.05
C GLU A 28 0.95 -26.96 -11.69
N GLU A 29 2.14 -27.53 -11.55
CA GLU A 29 2.75 -27.85 -10.26
C GLU A 29 3.90 -26.88 -9.98
N PHE A 30 3.91 -26.31 -8.77
CA PHE A 30 4.90 -25.34 -8.33
C PHE A 30 5.52 -25.78 -7.00
N THR A 31 6.85 -25.76 -6.92
CA THR A 31 7.57 -25.95 -5.66
C THR A 31 8.57 -24.84 -5.42
N LEU A 32 8.45 -24.15 -4.28
CA LEU A 32 9.46 -23.22 -3.77
C LEU A 32 10.14 -23.82 -2.55
N LYS A 33 11.44 -24.07 -2.65
CA LYS A 33 12.30 -24.44 -1.52
C LYS A 33 13.08 -23.21 -1.09
N ILE A 34 13.07 -22.94 0.21
CA ILE A 34 13.77 -21.83 0.84
C ILE A 34 14.61 -22.40 1.97
N LYS A 35 15.93 -22.20 1.91
CA LYS A 35 16.81 -22.44 3.04
C LYS A 35 17.28 -21.10 3.59
N MET A 36 16.81 -20.76 4.78
CA MET A 36 17.11 -19.48 5.42
C MET A 36 18.50 -19.47 6.04
N LEU A 37 19.19 -18.37 5.86
CA LEU A 37 20.47 -18.07 6.50
C LEU A 37 20.25 -17.19 7.74
N GLN A 38 21.25 -17.14 8.61
CA GLN A 38 21.17 -16.46 9.91
C GLN A 38 20.97 -14.95 9.82
N ASN A 39 21.34 -14.34 8.69
CA ASN A 39 21.24 -12.91 8.42
C ASN A 39 19.96 -12.52 7.66
N GLY A 40 19.03 -13.46 7.45
CA GLY A 40 17.80 -13.22 6.68
C GLY A 40 17.93 -13.40 5.18
N ASP A 41 19.12 -13.66 4.66
CA ASP A 41 19.29 -14.11 3.27
C ASP A 41 18.78 -15.55 3.10
N ALA A 42 18.56 -15.97 1.86
CA ALA A 42 18.07 -17.31 1.58
C ALA A 42 18.73 -17.95 0.35
N GLN A 43 18.88 -19.26 0.37
CA GLN A 43 19.02 -20.05 -0.86
C GLN A 43 17.64 -20.47 -1.30
N ILE A 44 17.26 -20.09 -2.52
CA ILE A 44 15.95 -20.41 -3.09
C ILE A 44 16.09 -21.36 -4.28
N THR A 45 15.16 -22.29 -4.39
CA THR A 45 14.98 -23.15 -5.55
C THR A 45 13.51 -23.16 -5.93
N VAL A 46 13.22 -22.79 -7.17
CA VAL A 46 11.88 -22.77 -7.74
C VAL A 46 11.82 -23.86 -8.79
N ILE A 47 10.80 -24.70 -8.72
CA ILE A 47 10.51 -25.74 -9.70
C ILE A 47 9.09 -25.47 -10.18
N THR A 48 8.93 -25.30 -11.49
CA THR A 48 7.62 -25.09 -12.12
C THR A 48 7.45 -26.12 -13.21
N SER A 49 6.37 -26.89 -13.14
CA SER A 49 5.99 -27.91 -14.11
C SER A 49 4.63 -27.56 -14.68
N ILE A 50 4.58 -27.17 -15.95
CA ILE A 50 3.34 -26.96 -16.69
C ILE A 50 2.90 -28.31 -17.25
N LEU A 51 1.69 -28.72 -16.88
CA LEU A 51 1.11 -30.02 -17.23
C LEU A 51 -0.09 -29.90 -18.17
N GLY A 52 -0.54 -28.68 -18.46
CA GLY A 52 -1.57 -28.44 -19.44
C GLY A 52 -1.89 -26.97 -19.69
N PRO A 53 -2.52 -26.64 -20.83
CA PRO A 53 -2.98 -27.59 -21.85
C PRO A 53 -1.83 -28.07 -22.77
N GLN A 54 -1.97 -29.27 -23.33
CA GLN A 54 -0.96 -29.89 -24.19
C GLN A 54 -0.64 -29.03 -25.42
N ASP A 55 -1.63 -28.39 -26.05
CA ASP A 55 -1.41 -27.55 -27.23
C ASP A 55 -0.50 -26.36 -26.93
N ARG A 56 -0.63 -25.73 -25.75
CA ARG A 56 0.25 -24.62 -25.33
C ARG A 56 1.65 -25.11 -24.99
N ILE A 57 1.76 -26.26 -24.34
CA ILE A 57 3.05 -26.89 -24.10
C ILE A 57 3.75 -27.13 -25.44
N ASN A 58 3.04 -27.70 -26.41
CA ASN A 58 3.58 -27.96 -27.74
C ASN A 58 3.94 -26.67 -28.50
N GLU A 59 3.12 -25.62 -28.43
CA GLU A 59 3.41 -24.30 -29.00
C GLU A 59 4.68 -23.71 -28.41
N GLU A 60 4.85 -23.77 -27.09
CA GLU A 60 6.05 -23.25 -26.40
C GLU A 60 7.29 -24.05 -26.79
N ILE A 61 7.19 -25.39 -26.79
CA ILE A 61 8.26 -26.27 -27.24
C ILE A 61 8.64 -25.97 -28.69
N ALA A 62 7.66 -25.83 -29.58
CA ALA A 62 7.88 -25.49 -30.97
C ALA A 62 8.50 -24.09 -31.12
N SER A 63 8.05 -23.11 -30.35
CA SER A 63 8.59 -21.74 -30.32
C SER A 63 10.07 -21.75 -29.94
N ILE A 64 10.44 -22.52 -28.93
CA ILE A 64 11.84 -22.70 -28.49
C ILE A 64 12.65 -23.39 -29.59
N LEU A 65 12.19 -24.52 -30.10
CA LEU A 65 12.94 -25.35 -31.04
C LEU A 65 13.04 -24.74 -32.46
N ASN A 66 12.09 -23.89 -32.85
CA ASN A 66 12.04 -23.28 -34.19
C ASN A 66 12.68 -21.88 -34.24
N GLN A 67 13.40 -21.46 -33.20
CA GLN A 67 14.13 -20.18 -33.23
C GLN A 67 15.30 -20.24 -34.23
N THR A 68 15.09 -19.75 -35.46
CA THR A 68 16.12 -19.58 -36.51
C THR A 68 16.84 -20.88 -36.91
N ASN A 69 17.86 -20.83 -37.77
CA ASN A 69 18.65 -22.00 -38.22
C ASN A 69 19.62 -22.52 -37.13
N MET A 70 19.19 -22.62 -35.87
CA MET A 70 20.02 -23.05 -34.74
C MET A 70 19.90 -24.55 -34.49
N SER A 71 20.90 -25.14 -33.82
CA SER A 71 20.78 -26.49 -33.25
C SER A 71 19.84 -26.50 -32.04
N LYS A 72 19.35 -27.68 -31.67
CA LYS A 72 18.46 -27.85 -30.50
C LYS A 72 19.12 -27.37 -29.21
N GLU A 73 20.40 -27.69 -29.03
CA GLU A 73 21.18 -27.30 -27.86
C GLU A 73 21.34 -25.77 -27.77
N GLU A 74 21.60 -25.11 -28.91
CA GLU A 74 21.71 -23.64 -28.96
C GLU A 74 20.37 -22.95 -28.70
N ALA A 75 19.28 -23.50 -29.22
CA ALA A 75 17.93 -22.98 -28.99
C ALA A 75 17.53 -23.06 -27.50
N ILE A 76 17.80 -24.20 -26.85
CA ILE A 76 17.57 -24.38 -25.41
C ILE A 76 18.43 -23.43 -24.60
N ALA A 77 19.74 -23.36 -24.87
CA ALA A 77 20.65 -22.47 -24.14
C ALA A 77 20.27 -20.99 -24.28
N LYS A 78 19.78 -20.58 -25.46
CA LYS A 78 19.25 -19.24 -25.68
C LYS A 78 18.00 -18.99 -24.84
N PHE A 79 17.04 -19.90 -24.86
CA PHE A 79 15.83 -19.81 -24.04
C PHE A 79 16.15 -19.73 -22.55
N GLU A 80 17.02 -20.61 -22.04
CA GLU A 80 17.42 -20.61 -20.62
C GLU A 80 18.04 -19.28 -20.21
N LYS A 81 18.87 -18.68 -21.06
CA LYS A 81 19.46 -17.37 -20.81
C LYS A 81 18.40 -16.26 -20.79
N GLU A 82 17.48 -16.24 -21.76
CA GLU A 82 16.40 -15.25 -21.82
C GLU A 82 15.48 -15.37 -20.59
N GLN A 83 15.13 -16.59 -20.17
CA GLN A 83 14.32 -16.81 -18.98
C GLN A 83 15.06 -16.46 -17.68
N LEU A 84 16.37 -16.75 -17.60
CA LEU A 84 17.20 -16.32 -16.47
C LEU A 84 17.15 -14.80 -16.29
N ASP A 85 17.35 -14.04 -17.36
CA ASP A 85 17.29 -12.57 -17.33
C ASP A 85 15.90 -12.08 -16.91
N ASN A 86 14.84 -12.70 -17.41
CA ASN A 86 13.46 -12.40 -17.02
C ASN A 86 13.20 -12.67 -15.53
N TYR A 87 13.66 -13.80 -15.01
CA TYR A 87 13.50 -14.15 -13.59
C TYR A 87 14.23 -13.16 -12.68
N ILE A 88 15.47 -12.79 -13.04
CA ILE A 88 16.26 -11.79 -12.31
C ILE A 88 15.51 -10.44 -12.31
N ALA A 89 15.04 -9.99 -13.48
CA ALA A 89 14.29 -8.73 -13.60
C ALA A 89 12.99 -8.74 -12.79
N SER A 90 12.22 -9.84 -12.83
CA SER A 90 10.97 -9.99 -12.08
C SER A 90 11.20 -9.97 -10.56
N LEU A 91 12.21 -10.67 -10.06
CA LEU A 91 12.57 -10.66 -8.64
C LEU A 91 13.08 -9.28 -8.19
N ALA A 92 13.95 -8.64 -8.98
CA ALA A 92 14.41 -7.28 -8.69
C ALA A 92 13.25 -6.27 -8.66
N ASN A 93 12.29 -6.43 -9.58
CA ASN A 93 11.05 -5.66 -9.59
C ASN A 93 10.16 -5.94 -8.37
N ALA A 94 10.23 -7.13 -7.78
CA ALA A 94 9.58 -7.45 -6.50
C ALA A 94 10.38 -6.97 -5.27
N GLY A 95 11.56 -6.37 -5.48
CA GLY A 95 12.45 -5.88 -4.42
C GLY A 95 13.41 -6.94 -3.89
N ILE A 96 13.47 -8.12 -4.50
CA ILE A 96 14.36 -9.23 -4.11
C ILE A 96 15.61 -9.16 -4.97
N ARG A 97 16.75 -8.86 -4.35
CA ARG A 97 18.04 -8.92 -5.04
C ARG A 97 18.56 -10.34 -4.99
N THR A 98 19.08 -10.83 -6.12
CA THR A 98 19.60 -12.19 -6.22
C THR A 98 21.05 -12.20 -6.69
N LYS A 99 21.76 -13.29 -6.36
CA LYS A 99 23.13 -13.62 -6.79
C LYS A 99 23.21 -15.09 -7.15
N ASN A 100 24.22 -15.48 -7.92
CA ASN A 100 24.53 -16.87 -8.31
C ASN A 100 23.31 -17.59 -8.91
N GLN A 101 22.60 -16.91 -9.81
CA GLN A 101 21.36 -17.41 -10.39
C GLN A 101 21.64 -18.47 -11.46
N THR A 102 20.85 -19.53 -11.47
CA THR A 102 20.80 -20.49 -12.57
C THR A 102 19.37 -20.71 -13.01
N PHE A 103 19.20 -21.05 -14.28
CA PHE A 103 17.93 -21.46 -14.86
C PHE A 103 18.20 -22.66 -15.76
N GLU A 104 17.45 -23.73 -15.57
CA GLU A 104 17.59 -24.98 -16.31
C GLU A 104 16.23 -25.46 -16.78
N LEU A 105 16.17 -25.86 -18.06
CA LEU A 105 15.02 -26.51 -18.66
C LEU A 105 15.16 -28.02 -18.52
N VAL A 106 14.51 -28.60 -17.51
CA VAL A 106 14.75 -29.99 -17.05
C VAL A 106 13.85 -31.00 -17.77
N SER A 107 12.68 -30.58 -18.25
CA SER A 107 11.80 -31.43 -19.06
C SER A 107 11.15 -30.66 -20.19
N ILE A 108 11.22 -31.24 -21.39
CA ILE A 108 10.52 -30.81 -22.60
C ILE A 108 9.83 -32.05 -23.18
N LYS A 109 8.59 -32.29 -22.77
CA LYS A 109 7.73 -33.37 -23.28
C LYS A 109 6.37 -32.78 -23.64
N GLU A 110 5.64 -33.45 -24.52
CA GLU A 110 4.33 -32.99 -25.00
C GLU A 110 3.33 -32.73 -23.85
N ASP A 111 3.46 -33.47 -22.74
CA ASP A 111 2.60 -33.39 -21.56
C ASP A 111 3.25 -32.71 -20.36
N ASN A 112 4.51 -32.26 -20.48
CA ASN A 112 5.27 -31.72 -19.36
C ASN A 112 6.40 -30.78 -19.81
N PHE A 113 6.26 -29.53 -19.41
CA PHE A 113 7.31 -28.53 -19.46
C PHE A 113 7.78 -28.17 -18.05
N THR A 114 9.00 -28.56 -17.67
CA THR A 114 9.54 -28.32 -16.31
C THR A 114 10.80 -27.47 -16.34
N VAL A 115 10.81 -26.41 -15.55
CA VAL A 115 11.96 -25.51 -15.36
C VAL A 115 12.39 -25.47 -13.89
N VAL A 116 13.67 -25.23 -13.68
CA VAL A 116 14.26 -25.05 -12.35
C VAL A 116 15.08 -23.76 -12.31
N PHE A 117 14.76 -22.91 -11.35
CA PHE A 117 15.53 -21.71 -11.06
C PHE A 117 16.15 -21.80 -9.67
N THR A 118 17.43 -21.48 -9.54
CA THR A 118 18.11 -21.39 -8.24
C THR A 118 18.76 -20.04 -8.07
N ALA A 119 18.79 -19.52 -6.84
CA ALA A 119 19.49 -18.29 -6.52
C ALA A 119 19.82 -18.16 -5.03
N TYR A 120 20.81 -17.32 -4.74
CA TYR A 120 20.96 -16.67 -3.45
C TYR A 120 20.12 -15.40 -3.43
N ALA A 121 19.18 -15.25 -2.51
CA ALA A 121 18.33 -14.08 -2.35
C ALA A 121 18.76 -13.27 -1.12
N GLU A 122 19.05 -11.98 -1.33
CA GLU A 122 19.44 -11.05 -0.27
C GLU A 122 18.20 -10.48 0.44
N ASN A 123 18.28 -10.33 1.76
CA ASN A 123 17.24 -9.77 2.62
C ASN A 123 15.86 -10.40 2.37
N PHE A 124 15.83 -11.74 2.20
CA PHE A 124 14.62 -12.48 1.85
C PHE A 124 13.63 -12.53 3.02
N ALA A 125 14.14 -12.70 4.24
CA ALA A 125 13.37 -12.50 5.46
C ALA A 125 13.61 -11.08 6.02
N LYS A 126 12.53 -10.45 6.51
CA LYS A 126 12.60 -9.15 7.18
C LYS A 126 12.65 -9.34 8.69
N TYR A 127 13.60 -8.69 9.34
CA TYR A 127 13.64 -8.64 10.79
C TYR A 127 12.81 -7.45 11.31
N TYR A 128 12.00 -7.70 12.33
CA TYR A 128 11.19 -6.70 13.02
C TYR A 128 11.59 -6.67 14.50
N SER A 129 12.32 -5.63 14.89
CA SER A 129 12.73 -5.35 16.28
C SER A 129 11.54 -5.06 17.20
N TYR A 130 10.40 -4.66 16.62
CA TYR A 130 9.18 -4.35 17.37
C TYR A 130 8.70 -5.54 18.22
N ASP A 131 8.57 -6.72 17.58
CA ASP A 131 8.11 -7.97 18.20
C ASP A 131 9.25 -9.00 18.38
N ASP A 132 10.46 -8.61 17.95
CA ASP A 132 11.66 -9.42 17.95
C ASP A 132 11.51 -10.75 17.20
N TYR A 133 11.19 -10.69 15.91
CA TYR A 133 11.11 -11.87 15.06
C TYR A 133 11.48 -11.57 13.59
N TRP A 134 11.72 -12.64 12.83
CA TRP A 134 11.95 -12.63 11.39
C TRP A 134 10.72 -13.09 10.63
N GLU A 135 10.38 -12.42 9.53
CA GLU A 135 9.22 -12.70 8.70
C GLU A 135 9.61 -13.07 7.27
N ILE A 136 8.97 -14.11 6.76
CA ILE A 136 9.01 -14.49 5.35
C ILE A 136 7.59 -14.45 4.82
N ILE A 137 7.41 -13.88 3.63
CA ILE A 137 6.13 -13.93 2.93
C ILE A 137 6.06 -15.24 2.14
N VAL A 138 5.06 -16.07 2.44
CA VAL A 138 4.70 -17.28 1.72
C VAL A 138 3.23 -17.15 1.36
N ASP A 139 2.94 -17.00 0.07
CA ASP A 139 1.57 -16.84 -0.42
C ASP A 139 1.08 -18.11 -1.11
N PRO A 140 0.29 -18.97 -0.43
CA PRO A 140 -0.26 -20.18 -1.01
C PRO A 140 -1.32 -19.91 -2.08
N THR A 141 -1.79 -18.67 -2.22
CA THR A 141 -2.68 -18.27 -3.31
C THR A 141 -1.91 -17.90 -4.57
N ARG A 142 -0.56 -17.79 -4.52
CA ARG A 142 0.28 -17.38 -5.66
C ARG A 142 -0.16 -16.06 -6.30
N GLY A 143 -0.70 -15.13 -5.50
CA GLY A 143 -1.23 -13.84 -5.95
C GLY A 143 -2.69 -13.87 -6.42
N TYR A 144 -3.29 -15.05 -6.61
CA TYR A 144 -4.66 -15.16 -7.10
C TYR A 144 -5.62 -14.40 -6.20
N ALA A 145 -5.49 -14.45 -4.88
CA ALA A 145 -6.41 -13.75 -3.96
C ALA A 145 -6.58 -12.24 -4.22
N THR A 146 -5.65 -11.61 -4.94
CA THR A 146 -5.68 -10.18 -5.26
C THR A 146 -5.84 -9.88 -6.74
N MET A 147 -6.00 -10.91 -7.57
CA MET A 147 -6.15 -10.76 -9.00
C MET A 147 -7.46 -10.02 -9.33
N PRO A 148 -7.42 -8.97 -10.17
CA PRO A 148 -8.65 -8.33 -10.63
C PRO A 148 -9.40 -9.30 -11.55
N ILE A 149 -10.58 -9.74 -11.12
CA ILE A 149 -11.47 -10.59 -11.92
C ILE A 149 -12.44 -9.70 -12.69
N PRO A 150 -12.54 -9.83 -14.03
CA PRO A 150 -13.51 -9.07 -14.80
C PRO A 150 -14.93 -9.52 -14.47
N ASP A 151 -15.93 -8.68 -14.75
CA ASP A 151 -17.34 -9.01 -14.49
C ASP A 151 -17.82 -10.24 -15.26
N THR A 152 -17.16 -10.57 -16.38
CA THR A 152 -17.38 -11.78 -17.17
C THR A 152 -16.86 -13.06 -16.50
N GLY A 153 -16.12 -12.94 -15.39
CA GLY A 153 -15.50 -14.06 -14.69
C GLY A 153 -14.13 -14.46 -15.24
N LEU A 154 -13.53 -15.48 -14.64
CA LEU A 154 -12.24 -16.04 -15.08
C LEU A 154 -12.32 -16.55 -16.53
N PRO A 155 -11.36 -16.20 -17.40
CA PRO A 155 -11.42 -16.55 -18.82
C PRO A 155 -11.11 -18.02 -19.11
N GLN A 156 -10.62 -18.77 -18.11
CA GLN A 156 -10.21 -20.16 -18.25
C GLN A 156 -10.31 -20.91 -16.93
N LYS A 157 -10.36 -22.23 -17.02
CA LYS A 157 -10.22 -23.12 -15.88
C LYS A 157 -8.75 -23.24 -15.45
N ILE A 158 -8.49 -23.32 -14.15
CA ILE A 158 -7.13 -23.31 -13.57
C ILE A 158 -7.02 -24.39 -12.49
N GLU A 159 -6.02 -25.25 -12.58
CA GLU A 159 -5.63 -26.21 -11.52
C GLU A 159 -4.17 -25.99 -11.13
N LEU A 160 -3.91 -25.61 -9.88
CA LEU A 160 -2.57 -25.37 -9.36
C LEU A 160 -2.33 -26.23 -8.13
N HIS A 161 -1.18 -26.89 -8.10
CA HIS A 161 -0.66 -27.56 -6.92
C HIS A 161 0.63 -26.88 -6.51
N ASN A 162 0.62 -26.18 -5.37
CA ASN A 162 1.77 -25.44 -4.89
C ASN A 162 2.32 -26.07 -3.63
N MET A 163 3.64 -26.11 -3.51
CA MET A 163 4.34 -26.57 -2.33
C MET A 163 5.45 -25.60 -1.97
N PHE A 164 5.46 -25.14 -0.73
CA PHE A 164 6.46 -24.26 -0.16
C PHE A 164 7.17 -25.03 0.95
N ILE A 165 8.48 -25.20 0.82
CA ILE A 165 9.31 -25.92 1.78
C ILE A 165 10.33 -24.93 2.34
N ILE A 166 10.17 -24.56 3.60
CA ILE A 166 10.99 -23.56 4.27
C ILE A 166 11.81 -24.26 5.36
N GLU A 167 13.13 -24.18 5.26
CA GLU A 167 14.07 -24.65 6.28
C GLU A 167 14.60 -23.43 7.04
N LEU A 168 14.24 -23.33 8.32
CA LEU A 168 14.68 -22.26 9.21
C LEU A 168 16.12 -22.48 9.68
N PRO A 169 16.86 -21.41 10.02
CA PRO A 169 18.23 -21.54 10.52
C PRO A 169 18.26 -22.29 11.85
N GLU A 170 19.42 -22.84 12.19
CA GLU A 170 19.61 -23.55 13.45
C GLU A 170 19.27 -22.67 14.66
N GLY A 171 18.59 -23.25 15.65
CA GLY A 171 18.14 -22.54 16.85
C GLY A 171 16.95 -21.60 16.61
N ALA A 172 16.33 -21.63 15.44
CA ALA A 172 15.08 -20.90 15.20
C ALA A 172 13.89 -21.54 15.90
N GLU A 173 13.05 -20.71 16.50
CA GLU A 173 11.75 -21.06 17.07
C GLU A 173 10.64 -20.55 16.14
N LEU A 174 9.82 -21.45 15.62
CA LEU A 174 8.68 -21.09 14.80
C LEU A 174 7.59 -20.44 15.66
N VAL A 175 7.14 -19.25 15.29
CA VAL A 175 6.09 -18.49 15.99
C VAL A 175 4.75 -18.62 15.28
N GLU A 176 4.75 -18.42 13.96
CA GLU A 176 3.53 -18.40 13.16
C GLU A 176 3.82 -18.93 11.75
N TYR A 177 2.84 -19.59 11.16
CA TYR A 177 2.89 -20.09 9.78
C TYR A 177 1.46 -20.23 9.23
N PRO A 178 1.29 -20.29 7.89
CA PRO A 178 -0.01 -20.46 7.28
C PRO A 178 -0.76 -21.66 7.85
N GLN A 179 -1.95 -21.44 8.39
CA GLN A 179 -2.78 -22.53 8.94
C GLN A 179 -3.61 -23.19 7.84
N ALA A 180 -4.14 -24.37 8.16
CA ALA A 180 -5.03 -25.07 7.24
C ALA A 180 -6.26 -24.20 6.90
N TYR A 181 -6.61 -24.17 5.63
CA TYR A 181 -7.72 -23.38 5.12
C TYR A 181 -8.44 -24.17 4.04
N THR A 182 -9.76 -24.11 4.03
CA THR A 182 -10.60 -24.78 3.05
C THR A 182 -11.77 -23.89 2.70
N GLN A 183 -11.91 -23.58 1.42
CA GLN A 183 -13.12 -22.96 0.88
C GLN A 183 -13.51 -23.61 -0.44
N GLU A 184 -14.81 -23.67 -0.65
CA GLU A 184 -15.41 -24.16 -1.89
C GLU A 184 -16.50 -23.19 -2.33
N PHE A 185 -16.61 -22.99 -3.64
CA PHE A 185 -17.69 -22.24 -4.27
C PHE A 185 -18.10 -22.97 -5.55
N ASN A 186 -19.28 -23.58 -5.53
CA ASN A 186 -19.70 -24.54 -6.55
C ASN A 186 -18.66 -25.64 -6.73
N GLN A 187 -18.05 -25.74 -7.92
CA GLN A 187 -16.98 -26.69 -8.23
C GLN A 187 -15.58 -26.13 -7.98
N SER A 188 -15.45 -24.81 -7.80
CA SER A 188 -14.17 -24.17 -7.51
C SER A 188 -13.77 -24.35 -6.04
N LYS A 189 -12.48 -24.55 -5.79
CA LYS A 189 -11.94 -25.01 -4.52
C LYS A 189 -10.59 -24.37 -4.25
N PHE A 190 -10.35 -24.05 -3.00
CA PHE A 190 -9.05 -23.62 -2.50
C PHE A 190 -8.77 -24.27 -1.16
N TYR A 191 -7.66 -25.02 -1.10
CA TYR A 191 -7.21 -25.69 0.11
C TYR A 191 -5.77 -25.28 0.44
N VAL A 192 -5.48 -25.13 1.73
CA VAL A 192 -4.13 -24.96 2.27
C VAL A 192 -3.91 -26.00 3.36
N ARG A 193 -2.76 -26.66 3.34
CA ARG A 193 -2.34 -27.66 4.31
C ARG A 193 -0.92 -27.35 4.74
N SER A 194 -0.66 -27.44 6.04
CA SER A 194 0.66 -27.11 6.58
C SER A 194 1.14 -28.20 7.53
N LYS A 195 2.45 -28.47 7.49
CA LYS A 195 3.14 -29.43 8.35
C LYS A 195 4.47 -28.88 8.80
N VAL A 196 4.81 -29.09 10.08
CA VAL A 196 6.09 -28.71 10.66
C VAL A 196 6.82 -29.97 11.09
N GLU A 197 8.07 -30.12 10.64
CA GLU A 197 8.96 -31.25 10.93
C GLU A 197 10.33 -30.71 11.37
N GLY A 198 10.56 -30.62 12.68
CA GLY A 198 11.78 -29.99 13.20
C GLY A 198 11.87 -28.52 12.79
N ASN A 199 12.92 -28.15 12.06
CA ASN A 199 13.13 -26.80 11.52
C ASN A 199 12.54 -26.58 10.12
N LYS A 200 11.86 -27.59 9.56
CA LYS A 200 11.22 -27.50 8.23
C LYS A 200 9.72 -27.24 8.36
N ILE A 201 9.24 -26.25 7.62
CA ILE A 201 7.82 -25.94 7.43
C ILE A 201 7.45 -26.26 5.98
N ILE A 202 6.41 -27.06 5.81
CA ILE A 202 5.86 -27.42 4.51
C ILE A 202 4.46 -26.83 4.44
N VAL A 203 4.21 -25.92 3.51
CA VAL A 203 2.89 -25.37 3.20
C VAL A 203 2.53 -25.84 1.79
N ALA A 204 1.42 -26.53 1.65
CA ALA A 204 0.89 -26.95 0.35
C ALA A 204 -0.45 -26.28 0.10
N SER A 205 -0.72 -25.90 -1.15
CA SER A 205 -2.04 -25.45 -1.56
C SER A 205 -2.48 -26.07 -2.88
N ASP A 206 -3.78 -26.27 -2.97
CA ASP A 206 -4.45 -26.76 -4.16
C ASP A 206 -5.52 -25.75 -4.54
N LEU A 207 -5.40 -25.18 -5.73
CA LEU A 207 -6.38 -24.28 -6.30
C LEU A 207 -7.00 -24.97 -7.50
N TYR A 208 -8.32 -25.01 -7.52
CA TYR A 208 -9.08 -25.46 -8.67
C TYR A 208 -10.16 -24.41 -8.94
N LEU A 209 -10.03 -23.65 -10.02
CA LEU A 209 -10.92 -22.56 -10.38
C LEU A 209 -11.61 -22.91 -11.68
N GLU A 210 -12.93 -22.85 -11.69
CA GLU A 210 -13.71 -23.06 -12.90
C GLU A 210 -13.64 -21.84 -13.82
N GLU A 211 -13.81 -22.11 -15.11
CA GLU A 211 -14.06 -21.07 -16.10
C GLU A 211 -15.30 -20.24 -15.70
N ASN A 212 -15.30 -18.96 -16.05
CA ASN A 212 -16.37 -18.01 -15.76
C ASN A 212 -16.68 -17.85 -14.26
N LEU A 213 -15.76 -18.25 -13.36
CA LEU A 213 -15.87 -18.00 -11.93
C LEU A 213 -16.03 -16.49 -11.70
N SER A 214 -17.19 -16.14 -11.15
CA SER A 214 -17.59 -14.74 -10.97
C SER A 214 -16.75 -14.03 -9.90
N PRO A 215 -16.72 -12.69 -9.89
CA PRO A 215 -16.10 -11.93 -8.80
C PRO A 215 -16.64 -12.28 -7.40
N SER A 216 -17.91 -12.67 -7.27
CA SER A 216 -18.47 -13.13 -5.99
C SER A 216 -17.94 -14.50 -5.58
N GLY A 217 -17.82 -15.44 -6.52
CA GLY A 217 -17.22 -16.74 -6.25
C GLY A 217 -15.74 -16.63 -5.89
N PHE A 218 -15.01 -15.76 -6.57
CA PHE A 218 -13.61 -15.47 -6.27
C PHE A 218 -13.43 -14.92 -4.85
N ARG A 219 -14.28 -13.94 -4.45
CA ARG A 219 -14.31 -13.44 -3.07
C ARG A 219 -14.66 -14.54 -2.06
N ALA A 220 -15.59 -15.43 -2.38
CA ALA A 220 -15.97 -16.52 -1.49
C ALA A 220 -14.78 -17.46 -1.20
N LEU A 221 -13.91 -17.72 -2.18
CA LEU A 221 -12.73 -18.55 -1.99
C LEU A 221 -11.63 -17.86 -1.17
N PHE A 222 -11.32 -16.59 -1.49
CA PHE A 222 -10.08 -15.95 -1.04
C PHE A 222 -10.23 -14.84 0.01
N ALA A 223 -11.40 -14.21 0.16
CA ALA A 223 -11.53 -12.97 0.95
C ALA A 223 -11.17 -13.13 2.43
N ASN A 224 -11.32 -14.34 2.99
CA ASN A 224 -11.02 -14.63 4.39
C ASN A 224 -9.63 -15.25 4.60
N TYR A 225 -8.85 -15.44 3.52
CA TYR A 225 -7.50 -15.97 3.63
C TYR A 225 -6.51 -14.82 3.80
N ASN A 226 -5.93 -14.70 4.99
CA ASN A 226 -4.98 -13.64 5.36
C ASN A 226 -3.61 -14.18 5.83
N ALA A 227 -3.40 -15.49 5.77
CA ALA A 227 -2.23 -16.16 6.33
C ALA A 227 -1.10 -16.30 5.29
N PHE A 228 -0.36 -15.22 5.05
CA PHE A 228 0.71 -15.17 4.04
C PHE A 228 2.12 -15.14 4.61
N TYR A 229 2.30 -15.44 5.90
CA TYR A 229 3.56 -15.19 6.59
C TYR A 229 4.03 -16.39 7.40
N ILE A 230 5.34 -16.61 7.39
CA ILE A 230 6.03 -17.44 8.37
C ILE A 230 6.84 -16.51 9.26
N ARG A 231 6.60 -16.60 10.57
CA ARG A 231 7.31 -15.83 11.60
C ARG A 231 8.12 -16.76 12.47
N TYR A 232 9.36 -16.39 12.75
CA TYR A 232 10.22 -17.18 13.61
C TYR A 232 11.17 -16.28 14.40
N LYS A 233 11.58 -16.74 15.58
CA LYS A 233 12.61 -16.11 16.41
C LYS A 233 13.90 -16.89 16.28
N THR A 234 15.02 -16.22 16.46
CA THR A 234 16.34 -16.84 16.49
C THR A 234 17.28 -15.96 17.33
N PRO A 235 18.36 -16.50 17.92
CA PRO A 235 19.36 -15.68 18.60
C PRO A 235 20.02 -14.62 17.69
N TYR A 236 19.94 -14.77 16.37
CA TYR A 236 20.51 -13.82 15.41
C TYR A 236 19.54 -12.65 15.16
N LYS A 237 20.00 -11.43 15.45
CA LYS A 237 19.26 -10.20 15.17
C LYS A 237 19.56 -9.75 13.75
N GLY A 238 18.55 -9.24 13.06
CA GLY A 238 18.71 -8.64 11.74
C GLY A 238 18.96 -7.14 11.82
N GLU A 239 19.44 -6.57 10.72
CA GLU A 239 19.41 -5.14 10.51
C GLU A 239 18.06 -4.76 9.88
N GLU A 240 17.35 -3.83 10.52
CA GLU A 240 16.11 -3.33 9.95
C GLU A 240 16.41 -2.37 8.81
N THR A 241 15.87 -2.67 7.62
CA THR A 241 15.95 -1.75 6.48
C THR A 241 14.56 -1.22 6.19
N TYR A 242 14.34 0.06 6.54
CA TYR A 242 13.08 0.76 6.29
C TYR A 242 13.33 2.21 5.90
N GLN A 243 12.32 2.85 5.31
CA GLN A 243 12.37 4.27 5.02
C GLN A 243 11.52 5.03 6.04
N PRO A 244 12.04 6.08 6.69
CA PRO A 244 11.19 6.97 7.45
C PRO A 244 10.27 7.74 6.50
N VAL A 245 9.02 7.91 6.89
CA VAL A 245 8.03 8.75 6.21
C VAL A 245 7.75 9.93 7.13
N LYS A 246 8.23 11.10 6.74
CA LYS A 246 8.07 12.32 7.54
C LYS A 246 7.36 13.41 6.75
N THR A 247 6.20 13.83 7.26
CA THR A 247 5.41 14.93 6.69
C THR A 247 4.95 15.91 7.77
N GLU A 248 4.86 17.18 7.39
CA GLU A 248 4.39 18.25 8.26
C GLU A 248 3.30 19.03 7.54
N GLN A 249 2.15 19.18 8.17
CA GLN A 249 1.03 19.99 7.66
C GLN A 249 0.80 21.18 8.57
N TYR A 250 0.71 22.36 7.98
CA TYR A 250 0.38 23.60 8.65
C TYR A 250 -0.86 24.23 8.02
N ILE A 251 -1.84 24.54 8.86
CA ILE A 251 -3.09 25.19 8.45
C ILE A 251 -3.23 26.46 9.28
N ARG A 252 -3.47 27.59 8.62
CA ARG A 252 -3.89 28.83 9.28
C ARG A 252 -5.20 29.29 8.68
N ALA A 253 -6.26 29.27 9.47
CA ALA A 253 -7.58 29.76 9.09
C ALA A 253 -7.90 31.01 9.90
N GLU A 254 -8.07 32.14 9.22
CA GLU A 254 -8.46 33.41 9.83
C GLU A 254 -9.85 33.79 9.36
N ILE A 255 -10.80 33.72 10.29
CA ILE A 255 -12.22 33.99 10.04
C ILE A 255 -12.51 35.45 10.38
N LYS A 256 -13.13 36.15 9.44
CA LYS A 256 -13.55 37.54 9.56
C LYS A 256 -14.99 37.65 10.07
N GLU A 257 -15.38 38.85 10.49
CA GLU A 257 -16.73 39.14 10.99
C GLU A 257 -17.84 38.94 9.95
N ASP A 258 -17.51 39.06 8.67
CA ASP A 258 -18.42 38.83 7.55
C ASP A 258 -18.55 37.34 7.15
N GLY A 259 -17.90 36.44 7.90
CA GLY A 259 -17.87 35.00 7.62
C GLY A 259 -16.87 34.58 6.54
N THR A 260 -16.13 35.51 5.95
CA THR A 260 -15.05 35.20 5.00
C THR A 260 -13.86 34.61 5.76
N THR A 261 -13.20 33.60 5.18
CA THR A 261 -12.02 32.95 5.76
C THR A 261 -10.82 33.11 4.85
N ASN A 262 -9.73 33.67 5.38
CA ASN A 262 -8.41 33.56 4.76
C ASN A 262 -7.77 32.26 5.23
N LEU A 263 -7.58 31.31 4.31
CA LEU A 263 -7.02 30.00 4.61
C LEU A 263 -5.64 29.86 3.95
N LEU A 264 -4.61 29.62 4.76
CA LEU A 264 -3.30 29.17 4.31
C LEU A 264 -3.16 27.68 4.66
N VAL A 265 -2.79 26.87 3.68
CA VAL A 265 -2.41 25.48 3.89
C VAL A 265 -1.02 25.25 3.32
N ARG A 266 -0.15 24.68 4.13
CA ARG A 266 1.21 24.30 3.75
C ARG A 266 1.43 22.84 4.11
N GLU A 267 1.94 22.07 3.17
CA GLU A 267 2.35 20.70 3.37
C GLU A 267 3.81 20.53 2.96
N THR A 268 4.61 19.98 3.85
CA THR A 268 6.06 19.79 3.65
C THR A 268 6.40 18.30 3.75
N TYR A 269 6.98 17.78 2.67
CA TYR A 269 7.49 16.42 2.57
C TYR A 269 8.99 16.44 2.90
N LEU A 270 9.38 15.69 3.94
CA LEU A 270 10.76 15.68 4.46
C LEU A 270 11.48 14.37 4.19
N GLU A 271 10.77 13.26 4.32
CA GLU A 271 11.31 11.93 4.05
C GLU A 271 10.24 11.01 3.41
N PRO A 272 10.65 10.04 2.58
CA PRO A 272 12.04 9.73 2.23
C PRO A 272 12.57 10.55 1.06
N LYS A 273 13.86 10.90 1.08
CA LYS A 273 14.53 11.71 0.05
C LYS A 273 14.30 11.20 -1.38
N ASP A 274 14.48 9.90 -1.63
CA ASP A 274 14.28 9.31 -2.96
C ASP A 274 12.86 9.54 -3.51
N GLN A 275 11.85 9.52 -2.63
CA GLN A 275 10.46 9.82 -3.02
C GLN A 275 10.29 11.29 -3.37
N ILE A 276 10.89 12.16 -2.58
CA ILE A 276 10.85 13.60 -2.77
C ILE A 276 11.54 13.98 -4.07
N GLU A 277 12.71 13.43 -4.35
CA GLU A 277 13.43 13.61 -5.61
C GLU A 277 12.62 13.13 -6.80
N LEU A 278 11.95 11.97 -6.68
CA LEU A 278 11.07 11.46 -7.72
C LEU A 278 9.88 12.38 -7.97
N MET A 279 9.24 12.89 -6.91
CA MET A 279 8.14 13.86 -7.03
C MET A 279 8.62 15.14 -7.73
N LYS A 280 9.80 15.66 -7.35
CA LYS A 280 10.41 16.83 -8.00
C LYS A 280 10.71 16.58 -9.48
N GLN A 281 11.23 15.41 -9.84
CA GLN A 281 11.46 15.03 -11.23
C GLN A 281 10.15 14.98 -12.03
N GLN A 282 9.10 14.40 -11.47
CA GLN A 282 7.78 14.36 -12.11
C GLN A 282 7.20 15.77 -12.30
N ILE A 283 7.32 16.64 -11.29
CA ILE A 283 6.90 18.04 -11.39
C ILE A 283 7.67 18.76 -12.49
N ASN A 284 8.99 18.55 -12.58
CA ASN A 284 9.82 19.14 -13.63
C ASN A 284 9.43 18.64 -15.03
N LEU A 285 9.10 17.36 -15.18
CA LEU A 285 8.66 16.78 -16.45
C LEU A 285 7.31 17.35 -16.91
N LEU A 286 6.36 17.54 -15.98
CA LEU A 286 5.03 18.08 -16.27
C LEU A 286 5.03 19.62 -16.38
N GLY A 287 6.05 20.27 -15.81
CA GLY A 287 6.15 21.72 -15.65
C GLY A 287 5.53 22.18 -14.33
N VAL A 288 6.31 22.92 -13.52
CA VAL A 288 5.91 23.40 -12.19
C VAL A 288 4.56 24.12 -12.23
N GLN A 289 4.37 25.05 -13.18
CA GLN A 289 3.11 25.80 -13.29
C GLN A 289 1.91 24.90 -13.59
N ASN A 290 2.09 23.88 -14.43
CA ASN A 290 1.01 22.94 -14.76
C ASN A 290 0.61 22.13 -13.52
N VAL A 291 1.59 21.63 -12.76
CA VAL A 291 1.30 20.91 -11.52
C VAL A 291 0.66 21.81 -10.47
N THR A 292 1.14 23.04 -10.30
CA THR A 292 0.53 24.04 -9.41
C THR A 292 -0.95 24.27 -9.78
N ASN A 293 -1.24 24.46 -11.07
CA ASN A 293 -2.61 24.63 -11.54
C ASN A 293 -3.46 23.37 -11.30
N MET A 294 -2.91 22.17 -11.53
CA MET A 294 -3.62 20.91 -11.27
C MET A 294 -3.94 20.71 -9.79
N ILE A 295 -2.97 20.97 -8.92
CA ILE A 295 -3.12 20.98 -7.46
C ILE A 295 -4.28 21.90 -7.10
N LEU A 296 -4.23 23.15 -7.57
CA LEU A 296 -5.26 24.14 -7.30
C LEU A 296 -6.65 23.67 -7.77
N GLN A 297 -6.78 23.20 -9.01
CA GLN A 297 -8.06 22.71 -9.57
C GLN A 297 -8.65 21.55 -8.75
N ASN A 298 -7.83 20.58 -8.36
CA ASN A 298 -8.28 19.45 -7.54
C ASN A 298 -8.81 19.91 -6.18
N TYR A 299 -8.15 20.89 -5.53
CA TYR A 299 -8.62 21.44 -4.26
C TYR A 299 -9.89 22.26 -4.40
N LEU A 300 -9.98 23.10 -5.43
CA LEU A 300 -11.18 23.89 -5.71
C LEU A 300 -12.39 22.96 -5.89
N GLN A 301 -12.23 21.88 -6.66
CA GLN A 301 -13.29 20.89 -6.84
C GLN A 301 -13.70 20.24 -5.50
N GLY A 302 -12.73 19.86 -4.67
CA GLY A 302 -12.99 19.29 -3.34
C GLY A 302 -13.74 20.25 -2.41
N MET A 303 -13.36 21.53 -2.40
CA MET A 303 -14.01 22.58 -1.61
C MET A 303 -15.44 22.84 -2.10
N ILE A 304 -15.66 22.93 -3.42
CA ILE A 304 -16.98 23.12 -4.02
C ILE A 304 -17.91 21.95 -3.67
N MET A 305 -17.43 20.71 -3.76
CA MET A 305 -18.21 19.52 -3.38
C MET A 305 -18.64 19.51 -1.90
N GLN A 306 -17.95 20.26 -1.04
CA GLN A 306 -18.28 20.39 0.38
C GLN A 306 -19.23 21.58 0.66
N GLY A 307 -19.58 22.35 -0.36
CA GLY A 307 -20.40 23.57 -0.27
C GLY A 307 -19.62 24.83 0.11
N ILE A 308 -18.28 24.79 0.04
CA ILE A 308 -17.41 25.93 0.31
C ILE A 308 -17.33 26.77 -0.98
N GLN A 309 -17.60 28.06 -0.86
CA GLN A 309 -17.42 28.99 -1.97
C GLN A 309 -16.00 29.54 -1.95
N VAL A 310 -15.31 29.46 -3.08
CA VAL A 310 -13.94 29.99 -3.23
C VAL A 310 -14.01 31.31 -4.00
N GLU A 311 -13.56 32.39 -3.38
CA GLU A 311 -13.52 33.73 -3.99
C GLU A 311 -12.18 34.00 -4.68
N ASP A 312 -11.09 33.57 -4.06
CA ASP A 312 -9.74 33.66 -4.60
C ASP A 312 -8.91 32.46 -4.14
N ALA A 313 -7.97 32.05 -4.97
CA ALA A 313 -7.06 30.97 -4.64
C ALA A 313 -5.74 31.07 -5.41
N ASN A 314 -4.65 30.80 -4.69
CA ASN A 314 -3.32 30.65 -5.28
C ASN A 314 -2.60 29.47 -4.66
N ALA A 315 -1.65 28.91 -5.39
CA ALA A 315 -0.78 27.85 -4.90
C ALA A 315 0.64 28.09 -5.40
N THR A 316 1.62 27.58 -4.67
CA THR A 316 3.04 27.63 -5.01
C THR A 316 3.71 26.35 -4.56
N ILE A 317 4.59 25.83 -5.41
CA ILE A 317 5.47 24.71 -5.09
C ILE A 317 6.85 25.30 -4.80
N LEU A 318 7.36 25.01 -3.61
CA LEU A 318 8.66 25.44 -3.12
C LEU A 318 9.57 24.23 -2.94
N GLY A 319 10.88 24.47 -2.97
CA GLY A 319 11.87 23.43 -2.76
C GLY A 319 12.12 22.57 -4.00
N MET A 320 12.08 23.15 -5.21
CA MET A 320 12.27 22.41 -6.47
C MET A 320 13.73 22.08 -6.80
N GLU A 321 14.67 22.59 -6.02
CA GLU A 321 16.08 22.22 -6.07
C GLU A 321 16.30 20.72 -5.77
N LYS A 322 17.44 20.17 -6.24
CA LYS A 322 17.69 18.72 -6.24
C LYS A 322 17.60 18.07 -4.86
N GLU A 323 18.05 18.75 -3.82
CA GLU A 323 18.08 18.21 -2.45
C GLU A 323 17.13 18.98 -1.53
N GLY A 324 16.69 18.35 -0.45
CA GLY A 324 15.85 18.99 0.57
C GLY A 324 14.34 18.78 0.37
N PRO A 325 13.53 19.34 1.28
CA PRO A 325 12.10 19.09 1.31
C PRO A 325 11.37 19.66 0.10
N LEU A 326 10.23 19.06 -0.22
CA LEU A 326 9.25 19.63 -1.16
C LEU A 326 8.14 20.26 -0.32
N THR A 327 7.79 21.51 -0.59
CA THR A 327 6.69 22.19 0.11
C THR A 327 5.65 22.67 -0.88
N ILE A 328 4.38 22.35 -0.62
CA ILE A 328 3.26 22.91 -1.36
C ILE A 328 2.53 23.87 -0.43
N GLU A 329 2.40 25.11 -0.87
CA GLU A 329 1.68 26.15 -0.16
C GLU A 329 0.49 26.60 -1.00
N ALA A 330 -0.67 26.74 -0.38
CA ALA A 330 -1.87 27.24 -1.01
C ALA A 330 -2.59 28.24 -0.11
N ASN A 331 -3.04 29.35 -0.70
CA ASN A 331 -3.83 30.36 -0.03
C ASN A 331 -5.21 30.45 -0.69
N TYR A 332 -6.23 30.61 0.13
CA TYR A 332 -7.62 30.72 -0.32
C TYR A 332 -8.36 31.83 0.43
N VAL A 333 -9.27 32.48 -0.28
CA VAL A 333 -10.31 33.32 0.30
C VAL A 333 -11.63 32.58 0.13
N LEU A 334 -12.23 32.20 1.24
CA LEU A 334 -13.35 31.25 1.28
C LEU A 334 -14.58 31.86 1.96
N LYS A 335 -15.76 31.43 1.52
CA LYS A 335 -17.03 31.58 2.23
C LYS A 335 -17.61 30.21 2.57
N ASN A 336 -18.35 30.14 3.67
CA ASN A 336 -18.91 28.89 4.20
C ASN A 336 -17.85 27.83 4.53
N PHE A 337 -16.62 28.24 4.90
CA PHE A 337 -15.55 27.32 5.29
C PHE A 337 -15.92 26.48 6.52
N THR A 338 -16.65 27.08 7.46
CA THR A 338 -17.23 26.43 8.63
C THR A 338 -18.74 26.26 8.45
N LYS A 339 -19.31 25.15 8.91
CA LYS A 339 -20.75 24.86 8.74
C LYS A 339 -21.54 25.25 9.98
N MET A 340 -22.67 25.93 9.80
CA MET A 340 -23.59 26.24 10.91
C MET A 340 -24.42 25.00 11.25
N ILE A 341 -24.27 24.48 12.46
CA ILE A 341 -24.94 23.28 12.98
C ILE A 341 -25.49 23.62 14.36
N ASN A 342 -26.82 23.52 14.53
CA ASN A 342 -27.51 23.72 15.81
C ASN A 342 -27.11 25.01 16.56
N GLY A 343 -26.94 26.13 15.84
CA GLY A 343 -26.57 27.40 16.44
C GLY A 343 -25.06 27.64 16.59
N THR A 344 -24.20 26.73 16.15
CA THR A 344 -22.74 26.87 16.23
C THR A 344 -22.06 26.66 14.89
N TYR A 345 -21.02 27.43 14.59
CA TYR A 345 -20.14 27.16 13.45
C TYR A 345 -19.17 26.05 13.81
N GLU A 346 -19.05 25.05 12.93
CA GLU A 346 -18.20 23.88 13.12
C GLU A 346 -17.14 23.78 12.02
N TYR A 347 -15.89 23.59 12.44
CA TYR A 347 -14.78 23.09 11.62
C TYR A 347 -14.40 21.69 12.09
N SER A 348 -14.31 20.74 11.17
CA SER A 348 -13.90 19.36 11.45
C SER A 348 -12.64 19.01 10.68
N PHE A 349 -11.74 18.27 11.32
CA PHE A 349 -10.47 17.84 10.74
C PHE A 349 -10.03 16.47 11.27
N ASP A 350 -9.17 15.78 10.52
CA ASP A 350 -8.51 14.56 10.94
C ASP A 350 -7.15 14.93 11.57
N PRO A 351 -6.96 14.72 12.90
CA PRO A 351 -5.73 15.07 13.58
C PRO A 351 -4.60 14.05 13.39
N THR A 352 -4.87 12.90 12.75
CA THR A 352 -3.89 11.80 12.63
C THR A 352 -3.04 11.93 11.37
N LEU A 353 -3.62 12.45 10.27
CA LEU A 353 -3.02 12.52 8.93
C LEU A 353 -2.58 11.16 8.36
N LEU A 354 -2.93 10.07 9.02
CA LEU A 354 -2.54 8.73 8.59
C LEU A 354 -3.40 8.32 7.41
N ASN A 355 -2.73 7.96 6.32
CA ASN A 355 -3.42 7.39 5.18
C ASN A 355 -3.52 5.87 5.38
N PRO A 356 -4.73 5.27 5.44
CA PRO A 356 -4.89 3.83 5.59
C PRO A 356 -4.16 3.01 4.52
N SER A 357 -3.94 3.55 3.32
CA SER A 357 -3.14 2.88 2.28
C SER A 357 -1.64 2.74 2.61
N GLN A 358 -1.15 3.49 3.60
CA GLN A 358 0.21 3.34 4.16
C GLN A 358 0.28 2.25 5.24
N LEU A 359 -0.88 1.76 5.70
CA LEU A 359 -1.00 0.78 6.77
C LEU A 359 -1.36 -0.57 6.14
N GLY A 360 -0.37 -1.48 6.05
CA GLY A 360 -0.63 -2.90 5.80
C GLY A 360 -1.12 -3.60 7.08
N TYR A 361 -1.05 -4.93 7.15
CA TYR A 361 -1.22 -5.68 8.41
C TYR A 361 -0.19 -5.26 9.49
N ARG A 362 0.93 -4.65 9.07
CA ARG A 362 1.87 -3.91 9.92
C ARG A 362 2.48 -2.74 9.16
N ALA A 363 2.99 -1.76 9.91
CA ALA A 363 3.71 -0.61 9.36
C ALA A 363 4.98 -1.07 8.62
N GLN A 364 5.02 -0.84 7.31
CA GLN A 364 6.18 -1.19 6.47
C GLN A 364 7.28 -0.12 6.50
N ASN A 365 7.00 1.02 7.10
CA ASN A 365 7.90 2.16 7.26
C ASN A 365 7.69 2.72 8.67
N GLU A 366 8.70 3.43 9.18
CA GLU A 366 8.49 4.31 10.32
C GLU A 366 7.74 5.55 9.85
N ILE A 367 6.72 5.97 10.59
CA ILE A 367 5.86 7.09 10.20
C ILE A 367 5.96 8.17 11.27
N ASN A 368 6.23 9.40 10.86
CA ASN A 368 6.22 10.57 11.72
C ASN A 368 5.48 11.72 11.02
N GLN A 369 4.25 11.96 11.44
CA GLN A 369 3.39 12.98 10.85
C GLN A 369 3.06 14.04 11.88
N SER A 370 3.11 15.31 11.48
CA SER A 370 2.69 16.40 12.34
C SER A 370 1.69 17.31 11.66
N LEU A 371 0.75 17.81 12.45
CA LEU A 371 -0.26 18.78 12.06
C LEU A 371 -0.19 19.95 13.02
N LYS A 372 -0.15 21.17 12.49
CA LYS A 372 -0.35 22.39 13.26
C LYS A 372 -1.47 23.20 12.64
N ILE A 373 -2.50 23.52 13.42
CA ILE A 373 -3.61 24.38 13.03
C ILE A 373 -3.57 25.64 13.87
N GLU A 374 -3.62 26.80 13.21
CA GLU A 374 -3.90 28.09 13.82
C GLU A 374 -5.26 28.57 13.36
N PHE A 375 -6.24 28.56 14.25
CA PHE A 375 -7.61 28.96 13.98
C PHE A 375 -7.89 30.29 14.68
N ILE A 376 -7.98 31.36 13.91
CA ILE A 376 -8.12 32.73 14.39
C ILE A 376 -9.56 33.18 14.15
N LEU A 377 -10.29 33.38 15.24
CA LEU A 377 -11.68 33.84 15.22
C LEU A 377 -11.76 35.37 15.30
N PRO A 378 -12.85 36.00 14.85
CA PRO A 378 -13.06 37.42 15.09
C PRO A 378 -13.18 37.68 16.61
N PRO A 379 -12.79 38.87 17.11
CA PRO A 379 -12.84 39.18 18.55
C PRO A 379 -14.23 39.06 19.18
N THR A 380 -15.27 39.16 18.35
CA THR A 380 -16.69 39.07 18.73
C THR A 380 -17.18 37.62 18.88
N ALA A 381 -16.43 36.63 18.39
CA ALA A 381 -16.83 35.23 18.48
C ALA A 381 -16.60 34.63 19.87
N THR A 382 -17.45 33.68 20.24
CA THR A 382 -17.31 32.90 21.48
C THR A 382 -16.93 31.46 21.14
N ILE A 383 -15.80 30.98 21.67
CA ILE A 383 -15.37 29.59 21.51
C ILE A 383 -16.30 28.70 22.35
N VAL A 384 -16.91 27.70 21.70
CA VAL A 384 -17.84 26.75 22.33
C VAL A 384 -17.13 25.44 22.66
N GLU A 385 -16.37 24.89 21.70
CA GLU A 385 -15.71 23.60 21.86
C GLU A 385 -14.39 23.57 21.09
N VAL A 386 -13.38 22.96 21.68
CA VAL A 386 -12.09 22.64 21.05
C VAL A 386 -11.69 21.22 21.44
N PRO A 387 -10.84 20.53 20.66
CA PRO A 387 -10.46 19.18 21.00
C PRO A 387 -9.63 19.16 22.28
N LYS A 388 -9.92 18.18 23.15
CA LYS A 388 -9.22 18.00 24.42
C LYS A 388 -7.80 17.49 24.17
N ASN A 389 -6.88 17.92 25.04
CA ASN A 389 -5.51 17.41 25.01
C ASN A 389 -5.51 15.89 25.21
N MET A 390 -4.75 15.20 24.38
CA MET A 390 -4.60 13.76 24.42
C MET A 390 -3.14 13.41 24.21
N SER A 391 -2.65 12.43 24.97
CA SER A 391 -1.38 11.78 24.71
C SER A 391 -1.57 10.30 24.97
N LYS A 392 -1.14 9.47 24.03
CA LYS A 392 -1.24 8.02 24.11
C LYS A 392 0.04 7.40 23.58
N GLU A 393 0.48 6.35 24.27
CA GLU A 393 1.64 5.56 23.89
C GLU A 393 1.29 4.08 23.99
N ILE A 394 1.61 3.32 22.94
CA ILE A 394 1.47 1.85 22.90
C ILE A 394 2.75 1.31 22.29
N ASN A 395 3.52 0.53 23.08
CA ASN A 395 4.70 -0.20 22.60
C ASN A 395 5.73 0.70 21.84
N GLY A 396 5.84 1.96 22.26
CA GLY A 396 6.71 2.98 21.66
C GLY A 396 6.12 3.74 20.48
N ASN A 397 4.94 3.37 19.98
CA ASN A 397 4.15 4.22 19.08
C ASN A 397 3.48 5.33 19.89
N LYS A 398 3.38 6.55 19.34
CA LYS A 398 2.91 7.73 20.07
C LYS A 398 1.89 8.52 19.27
N TYR A 399 0.88 9.00 19.97
CA TYR A 399 -0.05 10.00 19.46
C TYR A 399 -0.18 11.13 20.48
N THR A 400 -0.07 12.36 20.01
CA THR A 400 -0.31 13.55 20.83
C THR A 400 -1.21 14.52 20.09
N LEU A 401 -2.17 15.10 20.80
CA LEU A 401 -2.96 16.26 20.38
C LEU A 401 -2.96 17.26 21.52
N ILE A 402 -2.49 18.46 21.24
CA ILE A 402 -2.40 19.55 22.20
C ILE A 402 -3.13 20.74 21.62
N THR A 403 -4.04 21.31 22.40
CA THR A 403 -4.81 22.49 22.07
C THR A 403 -4.54 23.58 23.09
N THR A 404 -4.15 24.75 22.61
CA THR A 404 -4.01 25.96 23.42
C THR A 404 -4.93 27.05 22.88
N ILE A 405 -5.49 27.85 23.78
CA ILE A 405 -6.33 28.99 23.44
C ILE A 405 -5.64 30.26 23.93
N GLU A 406 -5.35 31.16 22.99
CA GLU A 406 -4.73 32.46 23.21
C GLU A 406 -5.71 33.54 22.73
N LYS A 407 -6.56 34.04 23.64
CA LYS A 407 -7.67 34.97 23.31
C LYS A 407 -8.61 34.37 22.26
N ASN A 408 -8.61 34.91 21.04
CA ASN A 408 -9.41 34.50 19.89
C ASN A 408 -8.67 33.52 18.96
N LYS A 409 -7.43 33.14 19.30
CA LYS A 409 -6.63 32.18 18.54
C LYS A 409 -6.64 30.81 19.22
N ILE A 410 -7.01 29.78 18.48
CA ILE A 410 -6.90 28.38 18.89
C ILE A 410 -5.70 27.79 18.14
N VAL A 411 -4.75 27.21 18.87
CA VAL A 411 -3.61 26.50 18.28
C VAL A 411 -3.73 25.03 18.62
N ILE A 412 -3.79 24.19 17.60
CA ILE A 412 -3.81 22.74 17.74
C ILE A 412 -2.52 22.20 17.14
N THR A 413 -1.82 21.36 17.90
CA THR A 413 -0.67 20.60 17.42
C THR A 413 -0.95 19.12 17.62
N ALA A 414 -0.90 18.35 16.55
CA ALA A 414 -0.99 16.89 16.62
C ALA A 414 0.28 16.25 16.03
N ASN A 415 0.67 15.12 16.60
CA ASN A 415 1.76 14.30 16.11
C ASN A 415 1.40 12.82 16.23
N VAL A 416 1.69 12.07 15.19
CA VAL A 416 1.60 10.61 15.16
C VAL A 416 2.99 10.08 14.84
N PHE A 417 3.48 9.19 15.70
CA PHE A 417 4.69 8.42 15.51
C PHE A 417 4.37 6.93 15.56
N VAL A 418 4.64 6.22 14.47
CA VAL A 418 4.48 4.76 14.37
C VAL A 418 5.83 4.15 14.07
N ARG A 419 6.25 3.22 14.91
CA ARG A 419 7.49 2.47 14.73
C ARG A 419 7.37 1.56 13.51
N TYR A 420 8.48 1.38 12.80
CA TYR A 420 8.58 0.31 11.81
C TYR A 420 8.18 -1.03 12.43
N GLY A 421 7.42 -1.82 11.69
CA GLY A 421 6.97 -3.15 12.13
C GLY A 421 5.79 -3.14 13.10
N ALA A 422 5.26 -2.00 13.54
CA ALA A 422 4.11 -1.98 14.43
C ALA A 422 2.89 -2.67 13.79
N PRO A 423 2.24 -3.65 14.47
CA PRO A 423 1.07 -4.34 13.95
C PRO A 423 -0.12 -3.39 13.85
N PHE A 424 -1.02 -3.65 12.90
CA PHE A 424 -2.17 -2.81 12.65
C PHE A 424 -3.06 -2.66 13.89
N GLU A 425 -3.17 -3.70 14.71
CA GLU A 425 -3.94 -3.73 15.95
C GLU A 425 -3.41 -2.69 16.95
N ASP A 426 -2.09 -2.55 17.08
CA ASP A 426 -1.47 -1.57 17.97
C ASP A 426 -1.66 -0.15 17.44
N ILE A 427 -1.65 0.04 16.12
CA ILE A 427 -1.94 1.34 15.48
C ILE A 427 -3.42 1.71 15.68
N GLN A 428 -4.35 0.76 15.48
CA GLN A 428 -5.76 0.94 15.75
C GLN A 428 -6.01 1.23 17.24
N ALA A 429 -5.33 0.52 18.13
CA ALA A 429 -5.42 0.78 19.55
C ALA A 429 -4.85 2.17 19.87
N LEU A 430 -3.74 2.61 19.27
CA LEU A 430 -3.11 3.91 19.50
C LEU A 430 -4.04 5.06 19.11
N LEU A 431 -4.65 4.97 17.92
CA LEU A 431 -5.52 6.03 17.39
C LEU A 431 -6.94 5.92 17.95
N GLY A 432 -7.38 4.72 18.33
CA GLY A 432 -8.72 4.46 18.85
C GLY A 432 -9.81 5.07 17.97
N ASN A 433 -10.78 5.74 18.58
CA ASN A 433 -11.87 6.45 17.89
C ASN A 433 -11.47 7.84 17.37
N VAL A 434 -10.19 8.22 17.41
CA VAL A 434 -9.72 9.54 16.96
C VAL A 434 -9.68 9.57 15.44
N THR A 435 -10.87 9.67 14.85
CA THR A 435 -11.05 9.83 13.39
C THR A 435 -11.34 11.28 13.02
N ARG A 436 -11.92 12.05 13.95
CA ARG A 436 -12.25 13.47 13.75
C ARG A 436 -12.17 14.28 15.05
N ALA A 437 -11.67 15.50 14.91
CA ALA A 437 -11.68 16.54 15.93
C ALA A 437 -12.45 17.77 15.42
N TYR A 438 -12.97 18.57 16.35
CA TYR A 438 -13.88 19.68 16.05
C TYR A 438 -13.45 20.96 16.74
N ILE A 439 -13.56 22.07 16.03
CA ILE A 439 -13.55 23.43 16.59
C ILE A 439 -14.97 23.98 16.39
N ARG A 440 -15.62 24.39 17.48
CA ARG A 440 -16.95 25.00 17.46
C ARG A 440 -16.93 26.38 18.10
N TYR A 441 -17.62 27.32 17.49
CA TYR A 441 -17.77 28.68 18.01
C TYR A 441 -19.09 29.30 17.58
N THR A 442 -19.48 30.38 18.23
CA THR A 442 -20.63 31.21 17.86
C THR A 442 -20.15 32.60 17.46
N MET A 443 -20.91 33.27 16.59
CA MET A 443 -20.77 34.70 16.34
C MET A 443 -22.02 35.41 16.89
N PRO A 444 -21.94 36.68 17.29
CA PRO A 444 -23.14 37.45 17.66
C PRO A 444 -24.11 37.48 16.48
N GLU A 445 -25.42 37.44 16.76
CA GLU A 445 -26.43 37.54 15.71
C GLU A 445 -26.29 38.88 14.97
N ASN A 446 -25.78 38.82 13.73
CA ASN A 446 -26.08 39.87 12.77
C ASN A 446 -27.55 39.69 12.40
N SER A 447 -28.40 40.54 12.97
CA SER A 447 -29.81 40.66 12.61
C SER A 447 -29.94 41.00 11.12
N GLY A 448 -30.02 39.95 10.28
CA GLY A 448 -30.22 40.07 8.85
C GLY A 448 -29.46 38.99 8.06
N GLY A 449 -30.04 37.79 7.91
CA GLY A 449 -29.47 36.80 6.99
C GLY A 449 -30.03 35.38 7.06
N ILE A 450 -31.14 35.17 6.33
CA ILE A 450 -31.58 33.93 5.65
C ILE A 450 -31.56 32.61 6.47
N ASN A 451 -32.77 32.18 6.87
CA ASN A 451 -33.09 30.81 7.26
C ASN A 451 -32.82 29.84 6.09
N LEU A 452 -31.70 29.13 6.13
CA LEU A 452 -31.51 27.93 5.29
C LEU A 452 -32.26 26.77 5.94
N THR A 453 -33.22 26.21 5.22
CA THR A 453 -34.05 25.10 5.69
C THR A 453 -33.23 23.82 5.89
N THR A 454 -33.59 23.08 6.93
CA THR A 454 -32.89 21.94 7.55
C THR A 454 -32.60 20.74 6.63
N THR A 455 -33.06 20.75 5.38
CA THR A 455 -32.99 19.62 4.43
C THR A 455 -31.84 19.67 3.42
N GLN A 456 -31.01 20.72 3.41
CA GLN A 456 -29.74 20.74 2.64
C GLN A 456 -28.51 20.29 3.44
N ILE A 457 -28.68 19.87 4.70
CA ILE A 457 -27.61 19.69 5.70
C ILE A 457 -27.13 18.22 5.81
N ALA A 458 -27.78 17.26 5.16
CA ALA A 458 -27.38 15.85 5.20
C ALA A 458 -26.31 15.52 4.15
N GLY A 459 -25.06 15.91 4.41
CA GLY A 459 -23.92 15.59 3.55
C GLY A 459 -22.59 15.88 4.22
N ILE A 460 -21.98 14.84 4.80
CA ILE A 460 -20.59 14.70 5.27
C ILE A 460 -19.86 16.04 5.46
N ALA A 461 -19.92 16.61 6.66
CA ALA A 461 -19.07 17.73 7.05
C ALA A 461 -17.63 17.22 7.19
N GLY A 462 -16.72 17.64 6.33
CA GLY A 462 -15.31 17.27 6.41
C GLY A 462 -14.47 18.12 5.49
N ALA A 463 -13.87 19.18 6.02
CA ALA A 463 -12.85 19.94 5.32
C ALA A 463 -11.55 19.13 5.29
N LEU A 464 -11.49 18.12 4.42
CA LEU A 464 -10.22 17.50 4.04
C LEU A 464 -9.51 18.45 3.08
N VAL A 465 -8.72 19.39 3.61
CA VAL A 465 -7.70 20.06 2.78
C VAL A 465 -6.46 19.16 2.81
N LEU A 466 -6.54 18.00 2.15
CA LEU A 466 -5.43 17.05 2.05
C LEU A 466 -4.60 17.33 0.78
N ILE A 467 -3.70 18.32 0.89
CA ILE A 467 -2.32 18.31 0.38
C ILE A 467 -1.88 17.11 -0.50
N GLY A 468 -1.79 15.95 0.17
CA GLY A 468 -1.17 14.76 -0.40
C GLY A 468 -1.99 13.93 -1.36
N ILE A 469 -3.31 14.09 -1.44
CA ILE A 469 -4.12 13.28 -2.37
C ILE A 469 -3.84 13.67 -3.82
N ALA A 470 -3.60 14.96 -4.09
CA ALA A 470 -3.36 15.45 -5.45
C ALA A 470 -2.09 14.87 -6.08
N LEU A 471 -1.02 14.68 -5.31
CA LEU A 471 0.21 14.04 -5.79
C LEU A 471 0.07 12.52 -5.95
N PHE A 472 -0.73 11.86 -5.11
CA PHE A 472 -0.97 10.42 -5.23
C PHE A 472 -1.83 10.07 -6.45
N ILE A 473 -2.73 10.96 -6.88
CA ILE A 473 -3.51 10.79 -8.12
C ILE A 473 -2.60 10.85 -9.37
N LEU A 474 -1.47 11.56 -9.32
CA LEU A 474 -0.48 11.55 -10.40
C LEU A 474 0.18 10.17 -10.61
N LYS A 475 0.08 9.23 -9.66
CA LYS A 475 0.52 7.83 -9.86
C LYS A 475 -0.46 7.00 -10.70
N LYS A 476 -1.71 7.44 -10.87
CA LYS A 476 -2.78 6.66 -11.52
C LYS A 476 -3.10 7.08 -12.96
N LYS A 477 -2.38 8.06 -13.52
CA LYS A 477 -2.54 8.49 -14.92
C LYS A 477 -1.31 8.20 -15.74
#